data_AF-A0A960IV75-F1
#
_entry.id   AF-A0A960IV75-F1
#
_cell.length_a   1.000
_cell.length_b   1.000
_cell.length_c   1.000
_cell.angle_alpha   90.00
_cell.angle_beta   90.00
_cell.angle_gamma   90.00
#
_symmetry.space_group_name_H-M   'P 1'
#
loop_
_entity.id
_entity.type
_entity.pdbx_description
1 polymer ?
#
loop_
_entity_poly.entity_id
_entity_poly.type
_entity_poly.pdbx_seq_one_letter_code
_entity_poly.pdbx_strand_id
1 'polypeptide(L)' 'MEILGDLIDEQSALAVIVDRIDDADWLLPTPSPGWTIAHQIAHLTYFDRAAAQAIADPSGFCEARDALFQR' A
#
# COMPACT_ATOMS: atom_id res chain seq x y z
N MET A 1 -4.23 -19.53 9.27
CA MET A 1 -4.94 -19.83 8.01
C MET A 1 -6.04 -18.80 7.77
N GLU A 2 -6.90 -18.55 8.76
CA GLU A 2 -7.93 -17.48 8.75
C GLU A 2 -7.38 -16.11 8.35
N ILE A 3 -6.41 -15.57 9.09
CA ILE A 3 -5.80 -14.25 8.81
C ILE A 3 -5.23 -14.09 7.39
N LEU A 4 -4.70 -15.16 6.79
CA LEU A 4 -4.20 -15.10 5.41
C LEU A 4 -5.35 -15.07 4.41
N GLY A 5 -6.42 -15.83 4.67
CA GLY A 5 -7.64 -15.78 3.88
C GLY A 5 -8.29 -14.40 3.93
N ASP A 6 -8.45 -13.86 5.13
CA ASP A 6 -9.00 -12.52 5.35
C ASP A 6 -8.20 -11.45 4.57
N LEU A 7 -6.87 -11.52 4.62
CA LEU A 7 -6.01 -10.60 3.88
C LEU A 7 -6.18 -10.70 2.35
N ILE A 8 -6.36 -11.92 1.82
CA ILE A 8 -6.61 -12.14 0.39
C ILE A 8 -7.99 -11.60 -0.01
N ASP A 9 -8.99 -11.83 0.82
CA ASP A 9 -10.36 -11.36 0.59
C ASP A 9 -10.42 -9.84 0.64
N GLU A 10 -9.74 -9.21 1.60
CA GLU A 10 -9.59 -7.75 1.70
C GLU A 10 -8.91 -7.15 0.47
N GLN A 11 -7.79 -7.74 0.02
CA GLN A 11 -7.09 -7.28 -1.20
C GLN A 11 -7.95 -7.44 -2.45
N SER A 12 -8.71 -8.55 -2.55
CA SER A 12 -9.61 -8.81 -3.67
C SER A 12 -10.77 -7.80 -3.70
N ALA A 13 -11.33 -7.48 -2.53
CA ALA A 13 -12.37 -6.46 -2.41
C ALA A 13 -11.84 -5.07 -2.80
N LEU A 14 -10.61 -4.72 -2.39
CA LEU A 14 -9.98 -3.46 -2.77
C LEU A 14 -9.73 -3.39 -4.28
N ALA A 15 -9.24 -4.48 -4.90
CA ALA A 15 -9.00 -4.54 -6.34
C ALA A 15 -10.26 -4.25 -7.17
N VAL A 16 -11.41 -4.78 -6.76
CA VAL A 16 -12.70 -4.50 -7.42
C VAL A 16 -13.08 -3.01 -7.36
N ILE A 17 -12.71 -2.32 -6.28
CA ILE A 17 -12.95 -0.87 -6.16
C ILE A 17 -11.99 -0.10 -7.07
N VAL A 18 -10.71 -0.45 -7.03
CA VAL A 18 -9.65 0.24 -7.79
C VAL A 18 -9.84 0.08 -9.31
N ASP A 19 -10.28 -1.09 -9.78
CA ASP A 19 -10.53 -1.38 -11.21
C ASP A 19 -11.63 -0.49 -11.84
N ARG A 20 -12.43 0.18 -11.01
CA ARG A 20 -13.53 1.05 -11.43
C ARG A 20 -13.18 2.54 -11.37
N ILE A 21 -11.96 2.90 -10.99
CA ILE A 21 -11.53 4.29 -10.87
C ILE A 21 -11.03 4.78 -12.22
N ASP A 22 -11.70 5.79 -12.77
CA ASP A 22 -11.26 6.49 -13.97
C ASP A 22 -10.02 7.36 -13.69
N ASP A 23 -9.23 7.64 -14.72
CA ASP A 23 -7.97 8.41 -14.62
C ASP A 23 -8.14 9.76 -13.88
N ALA A 24 -9.25 10.46 -14.11
CA ALA A 24 -9.52 11.75 -13.47
C ALA A 24 -9.82 11.62 -11.97
N ASP A 25 -10.41 10.50 -11.55
CA ASP A 25 -10.87 10.28 -10.18
C ASP A 25 -9.73 9.97 -9.21
N TRP A 26 -8.59 9.51 -9.72
CA TRP A 26 -7.37 9.31 -8.93
C TRP A 26 -6.90 10.57 -8.19
N LEU A 27 -7.28 11.76 -8.68
CA LEU A 27 -6.93 13.05 -8.10
C LEU A 27 -7.97 13.55 -7.07
N LEU A 28 -9.07 12.83 -6.86
CA LEU A 28 -10.08 13.24 -5.88
C LEU A 28 -9.49 13.23 -4.45
N PRO A 29 -9.79 14.26 -3.64
CA PRO A 29 -9.33 14.33 -2.26
C PRO A 29 -10.00 13.26 -1.40
N THR A 30 -9.29 12.82 -0.37
CA THR A 30 -9.78 11.87 0.63
C THR A 30 -9.96 12.57 1.98
N PRO A 31 -10.62 11.93 2.96
CA PRO A 31 -10.73 12.50 4.31
C PRO A 31 -9.37 12.76 4.98
N SER A 32 -8.30 12.08 4.56
CA SER A 32 -6.93 12.39 4.98
C SER A 32 -6.48 13.73 4.34
N PRO A 33 -6.21 14.78 5.15
CA PRO A 33 -5.90 16.10 4.61
C PRO A 33 -4.70 16.09 3.66
N GLY A 34 -4.88 16.65 2.46
CA GLY A 34 -3.84 16.74 1.44
C GLY A 34 -3.61 15.45 0.63
N TRP A 35 -4.36 14.37 0.90
CA TRP A 35 -4.21 13.10 0.21
C TRP A 35 -5.30 12.90 -0.82
N THR A 36 -4.92 12.50 -2.04
CA THR A 36 -5.84 12.03 -3.06
C THR A 36 -6.02 10.52 -2.96
N ILE A 37 -6.95 9.95 -3.73
CA ILE A 37 -7.08 8.49 -3.84
C ILE A 37 -5.76 7.86 -4.28
N ALA A 38 -5.04 8.47 -5.23
CA ALA A 38 -3.71 8.00 -5.63
C ALA A 38 -2.72 7.96 -4.46
N HIS A 39 -2.73 8.96 -3.57
CA HIS A 39 -1.87 8.95 -2.38
C HIS A 39 -2.22 7.80 -1.43
N GLN A 40 -3.50 7.49 -1.23
CA GLN A 40 -3.92 6.35 -0.39
C GLN A 40 -3.44 5.02 -0.97
N ILE A 41 -3.68 4.77 -2.26
CA ILE A 41 -3.28 3.50 -2.89
C ILE A 41 -1.76 3.38 -2.98
N ALA A 42 -1.04 4.47 -3.25
CA ALA A 42 0.41 4.48 -3.22
C ALA A 42 0.96 4.14 -1.82
N HIS A 43 0.31 4.63 -0.76
CA HIS A 43 0.68 4.32 0.61
C HIS A 43 0.49 2.83 0.93
N LEU A 44 -0.67 2.25 0.60
CA LEU A 44 -0.93 0.81 0.77
C LEU A 44 0.11 -0.03 0.00
N THR A 45 0.31 0.30 -1.28
CA THR A 45 1.29 -0.38 -2.14
C THR A 45 2.70 -0.35 -1.54
N TYR A 46 3.11 0.79 -0.99
CA TYR A 46 4.43 0.93 -0.35
C TYR A 46 4.58 0.00 0.85
N PHE A 47 3.60 0.01 1.77
CA PHE A 47 3.68 -0.80 2.99
C PHE A 47 3.53 -2.30 2.72
N ASP A 48 2.71 -2.71 1.76
CA ASP A 48 2.62 -4.11 1.33
C ASP A 48 3.97 -4.62 0.82
N ARG A 49 4.65 -3.81 -0.01
CA ARG A 49 5.99 -4.15 -0.53
C ARG A 49 7.03 -4.16 0.59
N ALA A 50 6.99 -3.20 1.51
CA ALA A 50 7.91 -3.16 2.65
C ALA A 50 7.73 -4.37 3.57
N ALA A 51 6.49 -4.78 3.84
CA ALA A 51 6.19 -5.97 4.64
C ALA A 51 6.65 -7.25 3.94
N ALA A 52 6.36 -7.39 2.64
CA ALA A 52 6.84 -8.52 1.84
C ALA A 52 8.37 -8.61 1.82
N GLN A 53 9.05 -7.47 1.68
CA GLN A 53 10.51 -7.39 1.72
C GLN A 53 11.05 -7.74 3.11
N ALA A 54 10.44 -7.27 4.20
CA ALA A 54 10.86 -7.64 5.55
C ALA A 54 10.81 -9.15 5.81
N ILE A 55 9.86 -9.85 5.18
CA ILE A 55 9.71 -11.31 5.27
C ILE A 55 10.71 -12.04 4.36
N ALA A 56 10.82 -11.61 3.10
CA ALA A 56 11.60 -12.31 2.08
C ALA A 56 13.11 -11.97 2.09
N ASP A 57 13.45 -10.74 2.47
CA ASP A 57 14.81 -10.19 2.56
C ASP A 57 14.94 -9.21 3.75
N PRO A 58 15.14 -9.74 4.98
CA PRO A 58 15.28 -8.92 6.17
C PRO A 58 16.46 -7.94 6.10
N SER A 59 17.57 -8.31 5.44
CA SER A 59 18.73 -7.44 5.24
C SER A 59 18.39 -6.23 4.38
N GLY A 60 17.82 -6.46 3.20
CA GLY A 60 17.42 -5.38 2.30
C GLY A 60 16.35 -4.48 2.92
N PHE A 61 15.44 -5.03 3.74
CA PHE A 61 14.50 -4.21 4.50
C PHE A 61 15.21 -3.27 5.50
N CYS A 62 16.19 -3.76 6.25
CA CYS A 62 16.96 -2.91 7.18
C CYS A 62 17.69 -1.78 6.45
N GLU A 63 18.30 -2.06 5.30
CA GLU A 63 18.95 -1.04 4.47
C GLU A 63 17.95 0.01 3.98
N ALA A 64 16.80 -0.42 3.44
CA ALA A 64 15.76 0.49 2.98
C ALA A 64 15.19 1.36 4.12
N ARG A 65 14.97 0.76 5.30
CA ARG A 65 14.55 1.47 6.52
C ARG A 65 15.57 2.55 6.88
N ASP A 66 16.85 2.19 6.98
CA ASP A 66 17.89 3.12 7.41
C ASP A 66 18.03 4.31 6.45
N ALA A 67 17.90 4.06 5.15
CA ALA A 67 17.89 5.12 4.14
C ALA A 67 16.74 6.14 4.30
N LEU A 68 15.59 5.75 4.85
CA LEU A 68 14.46 6.66 5.09
C LEU A 68 14.71 7.64 6.25
N PHE A 69 15.49 7.21 7.25
CA PHE A 69 15.73 7.98 8.48
C PHE A 69 17.05 8.75 8.47
N GLN A 70 17.90 8.59 7.46
CA GLN A 70 19.16 9.33 7.29
C GLN A 70 18.98 10.73 6.65
N ARG A 71 17.82 11.37 6.82
CA ARG A 71 17.57 12.75 6.39
C ARG A 71 17.97 13.78 7.44
#